data_AF-A0A3D1IB55-F1
#
_entry.id   AF-A0A3D1IB55-F1
#
_cell.length_a   1.000
_cell.length_b   1.000
_cell.length_c   1.000
_cell.angle_alpha   90.00
_cell.angle_beta   90.00
_cell.angle_gamma   90.00
#
_symmetry.space_group_name_H-M   'P 1'
#
loop_
_entity.id
_entity.type
_entity.pdbx_description
1 polymer ?
#
loop_
_entity_poly.entity_id
_entity_poly.type
_entity_poly.pdbx_seq_one_letter_code
_entity_poly.pdbx_strand_id
1 'polypeptide(L)'
;MRPVVALAAVLLVLLAAGCAPGANPLANHPGPGGETAGFLLGLWHGIIVWFSFLWSLFNPSVSVYEVHNNGWPYNLGFLLGAGGVLGGGVKVALGGDRRQ
;
A
#
# COMPACT_ATOMS: atom_id res chain seq x y z
N MET A 1 28.51 9.41 24.04
CA MET A 1 28.10 9.08 22.65
C MET A 1 27.07 7.96 22.59
N ARG A 2 27.33 6.77 23.17
CA ARG A 2 26.36 5.65 23.22
C ARG A 2 24.95 5.98 23.79
N PRO A 3 24.80 6.71 24.92
CA PRO A 3 23.47 7.01 25.46
C PRO A 3 22.71 8.06 24.63
N VAL A 4 23.44 8.99 24.00
CA VAL A 4 22.84 10.02 23.13
C VAL A 4 22.30 9.39 21.84
N VAL A 5 23.03 8.42 21.26
CA VAL A 5 22.55 7.66 20.09
C VAL A 5 21.33 6.81 20.45
N ALA A 6 21.31 6.18 21.62
CA ALA A 6 20.15 5.42 22.09
C ALA A 6 18.92 6.31 22.31
N LEU A 7 19.09 7.48 22.93
CA LEU A 7 18.02 8.47 23.13
C LEU A 7 17.48 9.01 21.80
N ALA A 8 18.36 9.31 20.85
CA ALA A 8 17.96 9.76 19.51
C ALA A 8 17.19 8.68 18.75
N ALA A 9 17.59 7.41 18.86
CA ALA A 9 16.88 6.28 18.26
C ALA A 9 15.49 6.08 18.87
N VAL A 10 15.36 6.17 20.21
CA VAL A 10 14.08 6.07 20.90
C VAL A 10 13.15 7.22 20.49
N LEU A 11 13.66 8.45 20.43
CA LEU A 11 12.88 9.61 19.98
C LEU A 11 12.41 9.45 18.53
N LEU A 12 13.28 8.95 17.65
CA LEU A 12 12.93 8.67 16.25
C LEU A 12 11.82 7.62 16.13
N VAL A 13 11.87 6.55 16.92
CA VAL A 13 10.82 5.51 16.95
C VAL A 13 9.50 6.08 17.46
N LEU A 14 9.51 6.91 18.51
CA LEU A 14 8.30 7.54 19.04
C LEU A 14 7.66 8.51 18.04
N LEU A 15 8.47 9.29 17.32
CA LEU A 15 7.99 10.17 16.25
C LEU A 15 7.43 9.37 15.06
N ALA A 16 8.07 8.26 14.68
CA ALA A 16 7.58 7.37 13.62
C ALA A 16 6.26 6.68 13.98
N ALA A 17 6.10 6.26 15.25
CA ALA A 17 4.87 5.62 15.73
C ALA A 17 3.64 6.54 15.66
N GLY A 18 3.82 7.86 15.81
CA GLY A 18 2.74 8.85 15.66
C GLY A 18 2.28 9.10 14.23
N CYS A 19 3.08 8.70 13.22
CA CYS A 19 2.75 8.85 11.80
C CYS A 19 2.14 7.56 11.19
N ALA A 20 2.03 6.49 11.98
CA ALA A 20 1.44 5.25 11.50
C ALA A 20 -0.05 5.44 11.19
N PRO A 21 -0.54 4.98 10.03
CA PRO A 21 -1.97 5.02 9.74
C PRO A 21 -2.74 4.20 10.78
N GLY A 22 -3.88 4.73 11.23
CA GLY A 22 -4.76 4.05 12.17
C GLY A 22 -5.31 2.74 11.60
N ALA A 23 -5.87 1.90 12.47
CA ALA A 23 -6.55 0.68 12.04
C ALA A 23 -7.73 1.03 11.11
N ASN A 24 -7.95 0.23 10.07
CA ASN A 24 -9.11 0.36 9.21
C ASN A 24 -10.30 -0.36 9.86
N PRO A 25 -11.29 0.35 10.44
CA PRO A 25 -12.43 -0.28 11.10
C PRO A 25 -13.35 -1.03 10.12
N LEU A 26 -13.22 -0.77 8.81
CA LEU A 26 -14.01 -1.40 7.75
C LEU A 26 -13.26 -2.56 7.07
N ALA A 27 -12.08 -2.93 7.56
CA ALA A 27 -11.37 -4.09 7.05
C ALA A 27 -12.18 -5.37 7.29
N ASN A 28 -12.28 -6.22 6.26
CA ASN A 28 -13.11 -7.43 6.22
C ASN A 28 -14.62 -7.20 6.40
N HIS A 29 -15.07 -5.95 6.39
CA HIS A 29 -16.50 -5.63 6.34
C HIS A 29 -16.91 -5.45 4.87
N PRO A 30 -17.94 -6.17 4.39
CA PRO A 30 -18.41 -6.01 3.03
C PRO A 30 -18.93 -4.59 2.80
N GLY A 31 -18.58 -4.03 1.64
CA GLY A 31 -19.13 -2.74 1.21
C GLY A 31 -20.58 -2.85 0.72
N PRO A 32 -21.11 -1.78 0.10
CA PRO A 32 -22.47 -1.76 -0.45
C PRO A 32 -22.78 -2.89 -1.45
N GLY A 33 -21.75 -3.45 -2.09
CA GLY A 33 -21.86 -4.58 -3.02
C GLY A 33 -21.83 -5.97 -2.38
N GLY A 34 -21.76 -6.07 -1.05
CA GLY A 34 -21.72 -7.36 -0.35
C GLY A 34 -20.36 -8.09 -0.41
N GLU A 35 -19.36 -7.49 -1.05
CA GLU A 35 -18.02 -8.06 -1.20
C GLU A 35 -16.95 -7.16 -0.58
N THR A 36 -15.78 -7.76 -0.30
CA THR A 36 -14.57 -7.05 0.13
C THR A 36 -13.56 -7.07 -1.01
N ALA A 37 -12.84 -5.97 -1.20
CA ALA A 37 -11.78 -5.94 -2.19
C ALA A 37 -10.63 -6.86 -1.78
N GLY A 38 -10.32 -7.80 -2.67
CA GLY A 38 -9.20 -8.72 -2.56
C GLY A 38 -8.02 -8.34 -3.44
N PHE A 39 -7.14 -9.31 -3.72
CA PHE A 39 -5.90 -9.08 -4.46
C PHE A 39 -6.09 -8.44 -5.85
N LEU A 40 -7.01 -8.97 -6.67
CA LEU A 40 -7.21 -8.47 -8.04
C LEU A 40 -7.75 -7.04 -8.08
N LEU A 41 -8.68 -6.71 -7.19
CA LEU A 41 -9.17 -5.34 -7.02
C LEU A 41 -8.06 -4.42 -6.50
N GLY A 42 -7.21 -4.91 -5.60
CA GLY A 42 -5.98 -4.22 -5.19
C GLY A 42 -5.09 -3.90 -6.38
N LEU A 43 -4.75 -4.91 -7.19
CA LEU A 43 -3.93 -4.76 -8.39
C LEU A 43 -4.51 -3.74 -9.36
N TRP A 44 -5.81 -3.82 -9.62
CA TRP A 44 -6.51 -2.87 -10.47
C TRP A 44 -6.46 -1.44 -9.91
N HIS A 45 -6.83 -1.23 -8.64
CA HIS A 45 -6.79 0.09 -7.98
C HIS A 45 -5.37 0.67 -7.98
N GLY A 46 -4.35 -0.17 -7.81
CA GLY A 46 -2.95 0.23 -7.90
C GLY A 46 -2.55 0.70 -9.32
N ILE A 47 -2.99 0.01 -10.37
CA ILE A 47 -2.70 0.38 -11.77
C ILE A 47 -3.29 1.76 -12.10
N ILE A 48 -4.52 2.02 -11.66
CA ILE A 48 -5.22 3.28 -11.95
C ILE A 48 -4.94 4.39 -10.94
N VAL A 49 -4.01 4.19 -9.99
CA VAL A 49 -3.78 5.07 -8.82
C VAL A 49 -3.62 6.55 -9.18
N TRP A 50 -2.92 6.87 -10.29
CA TRP A 50 -2.75 8.24 -10.76
C TRP A 50 -4.05 8.89 -11.23
N PHE A 51 -4.89 8.13 -11.93
CA PHE A 51 -6.19 8.60 -12.38
C PHE A 51 -7.13 8.77 -11.17
N SER A 52 -7.13 7.81 -10.24
CA SER A 52 -7.92 7.87 -9.00
C SER A 52 -7.54 9.07 -8.14
N PHE A 53 -6.23 9.35 -8.01
CA PHE A 53 -5.72 10.52 -7.30
C PHE A 53 -6.18 11.83 -7.95
N LEU A 54 -6.06 11.93 -9.28
CA LEU A 54 -6.47 13.13 -10.01
C LEU A 54 -7.98 13.39 -9.85
N TRP A 55 -8.79 12.33 -9.84
CA TRP A 55 -10.23 12.43 -9.63
C TRP A 55 -10.59 12.82 -8.17
N SER A 56 -9.85 12.30 -7.20
CA SER A 56 -10.03 12.60 -5.77
C SER A 56 -9.88 14.09 -5.45
N LEU A 57 -9.09 14.84 -6.24
CA LEU A 57 -8.96 16.30 -6.10
C LEU A 57 -10.25 17.07 -6.40
N PHE A 58 -11.10 16.54 -7.29
CA PHE A 58 -12.35 17.19 -7.69
C PHE A 58 -13.57 16.61 -6.97
N ASN A 59 -13.45 15.39 -6.43
CA ASN A 59 -14.54 14.72 -5.75
C ASN A 59 -14.08 14.09 -4.43
N PRO A 60 -14.46 14.66 -3.27
CA PRO A 60 -14.03 14.16 -1.97
C PRO A 60 -14.63 12.79 -1.62
N SER A 61 -15.65 12.34 -2.35
CA SER A 61 -16.25 11.01 -2.16
C SER A 61 -15.45 9.89 -2.83
N VAL A 62 -14.43 10.21 -3.64
CA VAL A 62 -13.60 9.22 -4.32
C VAL A 62 -12.31 9.01 -3.55
N SER A 63 -12.18 7.80 -2.99
CA SER A 63 -10.97 7.34 -2.33
C SER A 63 -10.03 6.67 -3.34
N VAL A 64 -8.74 6.94 -3.23
CA VAL A 64 -7.69 6.25 -3.99
C VAL A 64 -7.56 4.79 -3.56
N TYR A 65 -7.98 4.47 -2.33
CA TYR A 65 -7.86 3.18 -1.70
C TYR A 65 -9.23 2.63 -1.30
N GLU A 66 -9.45 1.32 -1.46
CA GLU A 66 -10.69 0.70 -1.01
C GLU A 66 -10.69 0.55 0.51
N VAL A 67 -11.71 1.09 1.18
CA VAL A 67 -11.87 0.98 2.63
C VAL A 67 -12.45 -0.37 3.03
N HIS A 68 -13.27 -0.99 2.18
CA HIS A 68 -13.81 -2.33 2.39
C HIS A 68 -12.91 -3.40 1.76
N ASN A 69 -11.72 -3.63 2.34
CA ASN A 69 -10.74 -4.58 1.81
C ASN A 69 -10.49 -5.77 2.76
N ASN A 70 -9.92 -6.86 2.24
CA ASN A 70 -9.58 -8.06 3.01
C ASN A 70 -8.17 -8.03 3.65
N GLY A 71 -7.58 -6.83 3.79
CA GLY A 71 -6.27 -6.62 4.38
C GLY A 71 -5.11 -6.98 3.45
N TRP A 72 -4.22 -7.88 3.90
CA TRP A 72 -2.93 -8.13 3.25
C TRP A 72 -3.02 -8.46 1.74
N PRO A 73 -3.95 -9.31 1.25
CA PRO A 73 -4.02 -9.63 -0.17
C PRO A 73 -4.32 -8.40 -1.03
N TYR A 74 -5.28 -7.56 -0.61
CA TYR A 74 -5.59 -6.30 -1.28
C TYR A 74 -4.38 -5.35 -1.29
N ASN A 75 -3.74 -5.17 -0.12
CA ASN A 75 -2.58 -4.29 0.02
C ASN A 75 -1.44 -4.71 -0.90
N LEU A 76 -1.16 -6.03 -1.00
CA LEU A 76 -0.14 -6.57 -1.89
C LEU A 76 -0.46 -6.27 -3.37
N GLY A 77 -1.72 -6.53 -3.78
CA GLY A 77 -2.17 -6.21 -5.12
C GLY A 77 -1.98 -4.74 -5.44
N PHE A 78 -2.42 -3.85 -4.55
CA PHE A 78 -2.29 -2.40 -4.71
C PHE A 78 -0.85 -1.96 -4.89
N LEU A 79 0.08 -2.46 -4.07
CA LEU A 79 1.49 -2.13 -4.18
C LEU A 79 2.11 -2.62 -5.50
N LEU A 80 1.76 -3.82 -5.95
CA LEU A 80 2.25 -4.34 -7.23
C LEU A 80 1.71 -3.55 -8.42
N GLY A 81 0.42 -3.18 -8.39
CA GLY A 81 -0.21 -2.39 -9.45
C GLY A 81 0.39 -0.99 -9.52
N ALA A 82 0.48 -0.33 -8.37
CA ALA A 82 1.07 1.00 -8.25
C ALA A 82 2.55 0.99 -8.65
N GLY A 83 3.34 0.05 -8.12
CA GLY A 83 4.76 -0.09 -8.45
C GLY A 83 5.02 -0.39 -9.93
N GLY A 84 4.17 -1.19 -10.57
CA GLY A 84 4.22 -1.46 -12.00
C GLY A 84 4.00 -0.21 -12.86
N VAL A 85 3.04 0.63 -12.50
CA VAL A 85 2.70 1.85 -13.28
C VAL A 85 3.63 3.04 -12.94
N LEU A 86 4.15 3.11 -11.72
CA LEU A 86 5.07 4.16 -11.27
C LEU A 86 6.54 3.94 -11.70
N GLY A 87 6.84 2.90 -12.48
CA GLY A 87 8.18 2.64 -13.02
C GLY A 87 9.11 1.83 -12.10
N GLY A 88 8.58 1.27 -11.01
CA GLY A 88 9.27 0.33 -10.12
C GLY A 88 8.91 -1.11 -10.44
N GLY A 89 9.15 -1.56 -11.68
CA GLY A 89 8.90 -2.95 -12.06
C GLY A 89 9.72 -3.93 -11.21
N VAL A 90 9.10 -5.03 -10.76
CA VAL A 90 9.80 -6.12 -10.06
C VAL A 90 10.75 -6.79 -11.06
N LYS A 91 12.06 -6.53 -10.93
CA LYS A 91 13.08 -7.26 -11.67
C LYS A 91 13.23 -8.64 -11.06
N VAL A 92 12.50 -9.62 -11.58
CA VAL A 92 12.70 -11.03 -11.24
C VAL A 92 13.96 -11.51 -11.95
N ALA A 93 15.08 -11.54 -11.24
CA ALA A 93 16.29 -12.19 -11.73
C ALA A 93 16.09 -13.71 -11.62
N LEU A 94 15.55 -14.32 -12.68
CA LEU A 94 15.63 -15.76 -12.84
C LEU A 94 17.10 -16.09 -13.08
N GLY A 95 17.75 -16.68 -12.08
CA GLY A 95 19.17 -17.03 -12.13
C GLY A 95 19.47 -17.84 -13.39
N GLY A 96 20.12 -17.20 -14.36
CA GLY A 96 20.67 -17.88 -15.52
C GLY A 96 21.82 -18.76 -15.05
N ASP A 97 21.65 -20.07 -15.18
CA ASP A 97 22.71 -21.07 -15.05
C ASP A 97 23.85 -20.68 -16.00
N ARG A 98 24.88 -20.01 -15.45
CA ARG A 98 26.09 -19.69 -16.19
C ARG A 98 27.03 -20.90 -16.08
N ARG A 99 26.80 -21.88 -16.95
CA ARG A 99 27.83 -22.85 -17.33
C ARG A 99 28.68 -22.23 -18.45
N GLN A 100 29.77 -21.58 -18.05
CA GLN A 100 30.96 -21.28 -18.86
C GLN A 100 32.16 -21.53 -17.95
#